data_AF-A0A2V8S2F9-F1
#
_entry.id   AF-A0A2V8S2F9-F1
#
_cell.length_a   1.000
_cell.length_b   1.000
_cell.length_c   1.000
_cell.angle_alpha   90.00
_cell.angle_beta   90.00
_cell.angle_gamma   90.00
#
_symmetry.space_group_name_H-M   'P 1'
#
loop_
_entity.id
_entity.type
_entity.pdbx_description
1 polymer ?
#
loop_
_entity_poly.entity_id
_entity_poly.type
_entity_poly.pdbx_seq_one_letter_code
_entity_poly.pdbx_strand_id
1 'polypeptide(L)'
;MIAAAMERTEQLERSGAALRHSWQLWAGIFVGWTLIGLTFTFNYYYFADHYVAIFTKQPSLREMVVWELPYWLLWAALTPVVVWLTERFPLERGRRVRNFSVHVAACLVLLLVHRAAYLLLGWLLHVAVYRRLASLSVVYSFLFFFNLSTGFMCYGVLLLVSYAIAYYRRARQEQ
;
A
#
# COMPACT_ATOMS: atom_id res chain seq x y z
N MET A 1 40.56 -19.09 -20.25
CA MET A 1 39.46 -18.57 -21.10
C MET A 1 38.12 -19.26 -20.83
N ILE A 2 38.07 -20.59 -20.69
CA ILE A 2 36.84 -21.35 -20.39
C ILE A 2 36.24 -21.03 -18.99
N ALA A 3 37.08 -20.95 -17.94
CA ALA A 3 36.61 -20.65 -16.58
C ALA A 3 35.89 -19.30 -16.46
N ALA A 4 36.41 -18.25 -17.11
CA ALA A 4 35.80 -16.92 -17.11
C ALA A 4 34.46 -16.87 -17.88
N ALA A 5 34.28 -17.74 -18.89
CA ALA A 5 33.02 -17.85 -19.62
C ALA A 5 31.94 -18.54 -18.76
N MET A 6 32.31 -19.57 -18.00
CA MET A 6 31.40 -20.29 -17.09
C MET A 6 30.95 -19.42 -15.91
N GLU A 7 31.86 -18.65 -15.33
CA GLU A 7 31.56 -17.73 -14.23
C GLU A 7 30.58 -16.62 -14.68
N ARG A 8 30.75 -16.14 -15.91
CA ARG A 8 29.84 -15.16 -16.53
C ARG A 8 28.44 -15.73 -16.76
N THR A 9 28.31 -16.98 -17.19
CA THR A 9 27.01 -17.63 -17.38
C THR A 9 26.29 -17.85 -16.05
N GLU A 10 26.98 -18.30 -15.00
CA GLU A 10 26.37 -18.48 -13.67
C GLU A 10 25.91 -17.14 -13.06
N GLN A 11 26.69 -16.07 -13.23
CA GLN A 11 26.29 -14.72 -12.80
C GLN A 11 25.04 -14.22 -13.51
N LEU A 12 24.92 -14.47 -14.82
CA LEU A 12 23.75 -14.08 -15.61
C LEU A 12 22.51 -14.88 -15.20
N GLU A 13 22.64 -16.17 -14.93
CA GLU A 13 21.53 -17.01 -14.46
C GLU A 13 21.05 -16.61 -13.06
N ARG A 14 21.97 -16.39 -12.11
CA ARG A 14 21.64 -15.89 -10.76
C ARG A 14 20.96 -14.53 -10.79
N SER A 15 21.46 -13.63 -11.64
CA SER A 15 20.87 -12.30 -11.84
C SER A 15 19.47 -12.40 -12.45
N GLY A 16 19.29 -13.27 -13.45
CA GLY A 16 17.99 -13.54 -14.06
C GLY A 16 16.98 -14.14 -13.07
N ALA A 17 17.41 -15.09 -12.24
CA ALA A 17 16.57 -15.68 -11.20
C ALA A 17 16.15 -14.65 -10.13
N ALA A 18 17.08 -13.79 -9.68
CA ALA A 18 16.80 -12.73 -8.72
C ALA A 18 15.83 -11.66 -9.28
N LEU A 19 16.00 -11.28 -10.55
CA LEU A 19 15.09 -10.38 -11.25
C LEU A 19 13.68 -10.98 -11.42
N ARG A 20 13.58 -12.26 -11.80
CA ARG A 20 12.27 -12.93 -11.93
C ARG A 20 11.55 -13.02 -10.58
N HIS A 21 12.26 -13.36 -9.51
CA HIS A 21 11.71 -13.44 -8.17
C HIS A 21 11.22 -12.08 -7.66
N SER A 22 11.99 -11.01 -7.88
CA SER A 22 11.58 -9.66 -7.50
C SER A 22 10.39 -9.15 -8.31
N TRP A 23 10.35 -9.37 -9.63
CA TRP A 23 9.19 -9.03 -10.46
C TRP A 23 7.92 -9.77 -10.00
N GLN A 24 7.99 -11.07 -9.72
CA GLN A 24 6.84 -11.87 -9.28
C GLN A 24 6.25 -11.34 -7.97
N LEU A 25 7.12 -10.92 -7.04
CA LEU A 25 6.71 -10.28 -5.80
C LEU A 25 5.96 -8.97 -6.08
N TRP A 26 6.53 -8.08 -6.89
CA TRP A 26 5.90 -6.80 -7.23
C TRP A 26 4.60 -6.96 -8.01
N ALA A 27 4.53 -7.92 -8.94
CA ALA A 27 3.32 -8.27 -9.65
C ALA A 27 2.26 -8.81 -8.67
N GLY A 28 2.63 -9.69 -7.74
CA GLY A 28 1.73 -10.20 -6.71
C GLY A 28 1.19 -9.11 -5.79
N ILE A 29 2.05 -8.18 -5.35
CA ILE A 29 1.65 -7.00 -4.57
C ILE A 29 0.66 -6.16 -5.38
N PHE A 30 0.99 -5.81 -6.63
CA PHE A 30 0.13 -5.01 -7.50
C PHE A 30 -1.23 -5.67 -7.72
N VAL A 31 -1.26 -6.97 -8.04
CA VAL A 31 -2.49 -7.74 -8.22
C VAL A 31 -3.30 -7.78 -6.93
N GLY A 32 -2.66 -8.05 -5.79
CA GLY A 32 -3.33 -8.08 -4.48
C GLY A 32 -4.02 -6.75 -4.15
N TRP A 33 -3.32 -5.64 -4.29
CA TRP A 33 -3.90 -4.30 -4.06
C TRP A 33 -4.97 -3.93 -5.09
N THR A 34 -4.80 -4.35 -6.35
CA THR A 34 -5.82 -4.15 -7.39
C THR A 34 -7.10 -4.92 -7.06
N LEU A 35 -6.99 -6.17 -6.61
CA LEU A 35 -8.15 -6.98 -6.22
C LEU A 35 -8.90 -6.35 -5.04
N ILE A 36 -8.18 -5.88 -4.02
CA ILE A 36 -8.78 -5.14 -2.91
C ILE A 36 -9.52 -3.90 -3.45
N GLY A 37 -8.87 -3.11 -4.30
CA GLY A 37 -9.49 -1.92 -4.88
C GLY A 37 -10.72 -2.22 -5.72
N LEU A 38 -10.73 -3.32 -6.47
CA LEU A 38 -11.91 -3.77 -7.21
C LEU A 38 -13.03 -4.20 -6.27
N THR A 39 -12.74 -4.93 -5.19
CA THR A 39 -13.75 -5.30 -4.18
C THR A 39 -14.41 -4.07 -3.58
N PHE A 40 -13.63 -3.06 -3.19
CA PHE A 40 -14.17 -1.80 -2.67
C PHE A 40 -14.93 -1.01 -3.74
N THR A 41 -14.42 -0.96 -4.97
CA THR A 41 -15.11 -0.34 -6.13
C THR A 41 -16.50 -0.94 -6.30
N PHE A 42 -16.62 -2.28 -6.32
CA PHE A 42 -17.92 -2.93 -6.45
C PHE A 42 -18.80 -2.70 -5.24
N ASN A 43 -18.26 -2.75 -4.02
CA ASN A 43 -19.02 -2.44 -2.81
C ASN A 43 -19.64 -1.05 -2.88
N TYR A 44 -18.84 -0.02 -3.16
CA TYR A 44 -19.35 1.35 -3.26
C TYR A 44 -20.29 1.56 -4.46
N TYR A 45 -20.08 0.84 -5.57
CA TYR A 45 -20.97 0.94 -6.73
C TYR A 45 -22.35 0.35 -6.47
N TYR A 46 -22.43 -0.85 -5.86
CA TYR A 46 -23.70 -1.52 -5.60
C TYR A 46 -24.46 -0.92 -4.42
N PHE A 47 -23.76 -0.40 -3.41
CA PHE A 47 -24.34 0.20 -2.21
C PHE A 47 -24.25 1.73 -2.20
N ALA A 48 -24.12 2.37 -3.37
CA ALA A 48 -23.93 3.83 -3.47
C ALA A 48 -25.06 4.63 -2.79
N ASP A 49 -26.28 4.08 -2.80
CA ASP A 49 -27.47 4.60 -2.13
C ASP A 49 -27.34 4.68 -0.61
N HIS A 50 -26.49 3.86 0.01
CA HIS A 50 -26.19 3.90 1.44
C HIS A 50 -25.14 4.97 1.79
N TYR A 51 -24.39 5.45 0.81
CA TYR A 51 -23.33 6.44 0.97
C TYR A 51 -23.76 7.86 0.55
N VAL A 52 -24.98 8.27 0.91
CA VAL A 52 -25.59 9.56 0.52
C VAL A 52 -24.78 10.80 0.94
N ALA A 53 -23.94 10.69 1.96
CA ALA A 53 -23.03 11.76 2.38
C ALA A 53 -21.89 12.00 1.36
N ILE A 54 -21.63 11.03 0.48
CA ILE A 54 -20.56 11.04 -0.52
C ILE A 54 -21.15 11.17 -1.93
N PHE A 55 -22.23 10.43 -2.21
CA PHE A 55 -22.86 10.39 -3.53
C PHE A 55 -24.28 10.98 -3.48
N THR A 56 -24.48 12.10 -4.17
CA THR A 56 -25.82 12.70 -4.34
C THR A 56 -26.61 12.08 -5.50
N LYS A 57 -25.93 11.36 -6.39
CA LYS A 57 -26.49 10.62 -7.53
C LYS A 57 -25.71 9.33 -7.70
N GLN A 58 -26.32 8.31 -8.30
CA GLN A 58 -25.63 7.05 -8.60
C GLN A 58 -24.39 7.34 -9.47
N PRO A 59 -23.18 7.02 -9.01
CA PRO A 59 -21.98 7.17 -9.81
C PRO A 59 -21.93 6.07 -10.88
N SER A 60 -21.35 6.39 -12.04
CA SER A 60 -21.04 5.37 -13.05
C SER A 60 -19.90 4.46 -12.57
N LEU A 61 -19.83 3.24 -13.12
CA LEU A 61 -18.73 2.31 -12.80
C LEU A 61 -17.36 2.93 -13.07
N ARG A 62 -17.23 3.70 -14.16
CA ARG A 62 -15.98 4.41 -14.49
C ARG A 62 -15.62 5.43 -13.42
N GLU A 63 -16.57 6.23 -12.96
CA GLU A 63 -16.33 7.21 -11.89
C GLU A 63 -15.92 6.50 -10.59
N MET A 64 -16.53 5.36 -10.28
CA MET A 64 -16.17 4.58 -9.09
C MET A 64 -14.77 3.99 -9.20
N VAL A 65 -14.40 3.42 -10.35
CA VAL A 65 -13.05 2.87 -10.61
C VAL A 65 -11.99 3.97 -10.48
N VAL A 66 -12.24 5.14 -11.07
CA VAL A 66 -11.31 6.29 -11.01
C VAL A 66 -11.22 6.87 -9.59
N TRP A 67 -12.28 6.74 -8.79
CA TRP A 67 -12.28 7.18 -7.40
C TRP A 67 -11.55 6.17 -6.49
N GLU A 68 -11.86 4.88 -6.57
CA GLU A 68 -11.36 3.86 -5.65
C GLU A 68 -9.97 3.30 -6.02
N LEU A 69 -9.72 2.92 -7.27
CA LEU A 69 -8.46 2.23 -7.60
C LEU A 69 -7.20 3.03 -7.23
N PRO A 70 -7.11 4.35 -7.49
CA PRO A 70 -5.93 5.11 -7.11
C PRO A 70 -5.63 5.05 -5.61
N TYR A 71 -6.65 4.97 -4.76
CA TYR A 71 -6.49 4.86 -3.30
C TYR A 71 -5.69 3.60 -2.93
N TRP A 72 -6.06 2.46 -3.50
CA TRP A 72 -5.45 1.17 -3.20
C TRP A 72 -4.11 0.97 -3.90
N LEU A 73 -3.96 1.49 -5.12
CA LEU A 73 -2.69 1.45 -5.84
C LEU A 73 -1.61 2.33 -5.18
N LEU A 74 -1.99 3.41 -4.50
CA LEU A 74 -1.06 4.16 -3.65
C LEU A 74 -0.51 3.30 -2.51
N TRP A 75 -1.31 2.42 -1.90
CA TRP A 75 -0.80 1.47 -0.91
C TRP A 75 0.14 0.42 -1.51
N ALA A 76 -0.10 -0.01 -2.76
CA ALA A 76 0.87 -0.81 -3.50
C ALA A 76 2.22 -0.10 -3.64
N ALA A 77 2.20 1.18 -4.00
CA ALA A 77 3.40 2.01 -4.13
C ALA A 77 4.10 2.26 -2.78
N LEU A 78 3.36 2.31 -1.66
CA LEU A 78 3.92 2.48 -0.32
C LEU A 78 4.44 1.19 0.33
N THR A 79 4.00 0.03 -0.16
CA THR A 79 4.45 -1.30 0.30
C THR A 79 5.99 -1.43 0.43
N PRO A 80 6.83 -1.05 -0.56
CA PRO A 80 8.29 -1.11 -0.42
C PRO A 80 8.81 -0.34 0.79
N VAL A 81 8.25 0.84 1.04
CA VAL A 81 8.67 1.72 2.15
C VAL A 81 8.31 1.08 3.48
N VAL A 82 7.12 0.50 3.59
CA VAL A 82 6.70 -0.21 4.82
C VAL A 82 7.60 -1.42 5.07
N VAL A 83 7.85 -2.25 4.05
CA VAL A 83 8.76 -3.41 4.17
C VAL A 83 10.14 -2.97 4.62
N TRP A 84 10.72 -1.94 4.00
CA TRP A 84 12.01 -1.39 4.40
C TRP A 84 12.03 -0.91 5.86
N LEU A 85 10.95 -0.25 6.33
CA LEU A 85 10.83 0.15 7.73
C LEU A 85 10.79 -1.04 8.68
N THR A 86 10.15 -2.15 8.29
CA THR A 86 10.11 -3.37 9.11
C THR A 86 11.49 -3.99 9.30
N GLU A 87 12.32 -3.96 8.26
CA GLU A 87 13.69 -4.46 8.30
C GLU A 87 14.62 -3.50 9.06
N ARG A 88 14.40 -2.18 8.93
CA ARG A 88 15.22 -1.15 9.59
C ARG A 88 14.94 -1.01 11.08
N PHE A 89 13.68 -1.18 11.49
CA PHE A 89 13.22 -0.98 12.86
C PHE A 89 12.54 -2.24 13.44
N PRO A 90 13.24 -3.37 13.54
CA PRO A 90 12.65 -4.64 13.96
C PRO A 90 12.12 -4.58 15.40
N LEU A 91 10.96 -5.20 15.66
CA LEU A 91 10.26 -5.23 16.95
C LEU A 91 10.81 -6.33 17.88
N GLU A 92 12.12 -6.32 18.10
CA GLU A 92 12.83 -7.31 18.91
C GLU A 92 12.85 -6.95 20.41
N ARG A 93 13.09 -7.98 21.25
CA ARG A 93 13.23 -7.81 22.71
C ARG A 93 14.35 -6.80 23.01
N GLY A 94 14.06 -5.84 23.90
CA GLY A 94 14.99 -4.76 24.29
C GLY A 94 14.82 -3.43 23.54
N ARG A 95 14.22 -3.42 22.33
CA ARG A 95 13.94 -2.19 21.55
C ARG A 95 12.49 -2.06 21.09
N ARG A 96 11.61 -3.00 21.48
CA ARG A 96 10.23 -3.11 21.04
C ARG A 96 9.41 -1.82 21.20
N VAL A 97 9.49 -1.15 22.35
CA VAL A 97 8.71 0.09 22.59
C VAL A 97 9.16 1.22 21.67
N ARG A 98 10.48 1.47 21.61
CA ARG A 98 11.05 2.53 20.76
C ARG A 98 10.71 2.31 19.28
N ASN A 99 10.92 1.09 18.79
CA ASN A 99 10.68 0.79 17.39
C ASN A 99 9.18 0.75 17.06
N PHE A 100 8.33 0.37 18.03
CA PHE A 100 6.88 0.52 17.89
C PHE A 100 6.47 1.99 17.73
N SER A 101 7.03 2.90 18.53
CA SER A 101 6.80 4.34 18.35
C SER A 101 7.26 4.84 16.98
N VAL A 102 8.37 4.31 16.44
CA VAL A 102 8.82 4.61 15.06
C VAL A 102 7.80 4.13 14.03
N HIS A 103 7.25 2.92 14.17
CA HIS A 103 6.20 2.42 13.27
C HIS A 103 4.92 3.25 13.34
N VAL A 104 4.50 3.67 14.54
CA VAL A 104 3.34 4.56 14.70
C VAL A 104 3.60 5.91 14.01
N ALA A 105 4.76 6.53 14.27
CA ALA A 105 5.13 7.79 13.63
C ALA A 105 5.23 7.66 12.10
N ALA A 106 5.84 6.58 11.61
CA ALA A 106 5.93 6.31 10.18
C ALA A 106 4.56 6.06 9.55
N CYS A 107 3.67 5.34 10.22
CA CYS A 107 2.29 5.15 9.76
C CYS A 107 1.56 6.48 9.62
N LEU A 108 1.70 7.38 10.59
CA LEU A 108 1.11 8.73 10.52
C LEU A 108 1.69 9.55 9.36
N VAL A 109 3.00 9.51 9.15
CA VAL A 109 3.64 10.21 8.00
C VAL A 109 3.15 9.63 6.67
N LEU A 110 3.13 8.30 6.54
CA LEU A 110 2.68 7.65 5.31
C LEU A 110 1.19 7.88 5.03
N LEU A 111 0.35 7.95 6.06
CA LEU A 111 -1.05 8.35 5.95
C LEU A 111 -1.20 9.75 5.33
N LEU A 112 -0.41 10.71 5.81
CA LEU A 112 -0.41 12.07 5.26
C LEU A 112 0.07 12.11 3.81
N VAL A 113 1.16 11.40 3.50
CA VAL A 113 1.73 11.32 2.14
C VAL A 113 0.75 10.64 1.19
N HIS A 114 0.21 9.48 1.58
CA HIS A 114 -0.81 8.75 0.82
C HIS A 114 -1.97 9.67 0.48
N ARG A 115 -2.48 10.37 1.48
CA ARG A 115 -3.68 11.15 1.31
C ARG A 115 -3.45 12.42 0.48
N ALA A 116 -2.32 13.10 0.67
CA ALA A 116 -1.92 14.22 -0.18
C ALA A 116 -1.80 13.78 -1.66
N ALA A 117 -1.16 12.63 -1.91
CA ALA A 117 -1.04 12.06 -3.25
C ALA A 117 -2.42 11.70 -3.83
N TYR A 118 -3.31 11.13 -3.03
CA TYR A 118 -4.65 10.75 -3.46
C TYR A 118 -5.52 11.96 -3.80
N LEU A 119 -5.45 13.05 -3.03
CA LEU A 119 -6.12 14.31 -3.36
C LEU A 119 -5.59 14.90 -4.67
N LEU A 120 -4.27 14.89 -4.86
CA LEU A 120 -3.64 15.37 -6.09
C LEU A 120 -4.08 14.55 -7.32
N LEU A 121 -4.12 13.21 -7.19
CA LEU A 121 -4.64 12.33 -8.22
C LEU A 121 -6.13 12.59 -8.49
N GLY A 122 -6.93 12.76 -7.44
CA GLY A 122 -8.35 13.08 -7.57
C GLY A 122 -8.60 14.40 -8.32
N TRP A 123 -7.77 15.41 -8.05
CA TRP A 123 -7.78 16.69 -8.76
C TRP A 123 -7.39 16.51 -10.23
N LEU A 124 -6.27 15.83 -10.52
CA LEU A 124 -5.77 15.58 -11.87
C LEU A 124 -6.76 14.76 -12.72
N LEU A 125 -7.42 13.78 -12.10
CA LEU A 125 -8.41 12.91 -12.73
C LEU A 125 -9.81 13.54 -12.82
N HIS A 126 -9.96 14.80 -12.42
CA HIS A 126 -11.21 15.58 -12.49
C HIS A 126 -12.39 14.92 -11.76
N VAL A 127 -12.13 14.20 -10.68
CA VAL A 127 -13.17 13.49 -9.91
C VAL A 127 -14.09 14.50 -9.23
N ALA A 128 -15.39 14.38 -9.48
CA ALA A 128 -16.39 15.38 -9.07
C ALA A 128 -16.39 15.68 -7.57
N VAL A 129 -16.19 14.65 -6.73
CA VAL A 129 -16.09 14.77 -5.26
C VAL A 129 -14.95 15.70 -4.82
N TYR A 130 -13.84 15.74 -5.58
CA TYR A 130 -12.65 16.53 -5.22
C TYR A 130 -12.60 17.92 -5.89
N ARG A 131 -13.50 18.22 -6.85
CA ARG A 131 -13.54 19.56 -7.49
C ARG A 131 -14.09 20.64 -6.57
N ARG A 132 -14.95 20.28 -5.62
CA ARG A 132 -15.34 21.14 -4.50
C ARG A 132 -14.45 20.80 -3.33
N LEU A 133 -13.23 21.34 -3.30
CA LEU A 133 -12.43 21.33 -2.07
C LEU A 133 -13.22 22.16 -1.05
N ALA A 134 -14.02 21.47 -0.24
CA ALA A 134 -14.70 22.05 0.90
C ALA A 134 -13.64 22.66 1.84
N SER A 135 -14.08 23.61 2.67
CA SER A 135 -13.24 24.33 3.64
C SER A 135 -12.19 23.44 4.32
N LEU A 136 -11.07 24.04 4.72
CA LEU A 136 -9.97 23.36 5.43
C LEU A 136 -10.45 22.45 6.57
N SER A 137 -11.57 22.75 7.22
CA SER A 137 -12.21 21.94 8.26
C SER A 137 -12.81 20.61 7.77
N VAL A 138 -13.51 20.59 6.63
CA VAL A 138 -14.07 19.35 6.04
C VAL A 138 -12.95 18.47 5.53
N VAL A 139 -11.98 19.10 4.90
CA VAL A 139 -10.68 18.55 4.55
C VAL A 139 -10.08 17.90 5.81
N TYR A 140 -9.89 18.60 6.94
CA TYR A 140 -9.29 18.02 8.15
C TYR A 140 -10.04 16.83 8.76
N SER A 141 -11.36 16.95 8.95
CA SER A 141 -12.18 15.90 9.58
C SER A 141 -12.28 14.63 8.73
N PHE A 142 -12.42 14.80 7.40
CA PHE A 142 -12.52 13.69 6.46
C PHE A 142 -11.15 13.11 6.07
N LEU A 143 -10.08 13.92 6.14
CA LEU A 143 -8.71 13.50 5.82
C LEU A 143 -8.07 12.68 6.92
N PHE A 144 -8.21 13.12 8.17
CA PHE A 144 -7.41 12.56 9.25
C PHE A 144 -8.12 11.37 9.90
N PHE A 145 -9.35 11.55 10.38
CA PHE A 145 -10.01 10.52 11.18
C PHE A 145 -10.62 9.39 10.37
N PHE A 146 -11.26 9.71 9.24
CA PHE A 146 -11.91 8.70 8.39
C PHE A 146 -10.89 7.72 7.77
N ASN A 147 -9.70 8.21 7.43
CA ASN A 147 -8.64 7.39 6.84
C ASN A 147 -7.70 6.74 7.85
N LEU A 148 -7.73 7.19 9.11
CA LEU A 148 -6.81 6.74 10.14
C LEU A 148 -6.90 5.22 10.31
N SER A 149 -8.11 4.72 10.51
CA SER A 149 -8.37 3.29 10.75
C SER A 149 -7.92 2.42 9.58
N THR A 150 -8.30 2.79 8.35
CA THR A 150 -7.93 2.06 7.14
C THR A 150 -6.42 2.05 6.94
N GLY A 151 -5.74 3.18 7.12
CA GLY A 151 -4.29 3.18 6.92
C GLY A 151 -3.50 2.52 8.04
N PHE A 152 -3.95 2.60 9.30
CA PHE A 152 -3.37 1.76 10.36
C PHE A 152 -3.57 0.28 10.08
N MET A 153 -4.74 -0.12 9.55
CA MET A 153 -4.99 -1.49 9.11
C MET A 153 -4.05 -1.90 7.97
N CYS A 154 -3.95 -1.10 6.90
CA CYS A 154 -3.06 -1.38 5.77
C CYS A 154 -1.60 -1.49 6.20
N TYR A 155 -1.11 -0.53 6.98
CA TYR A 155 0.25 -0.54 7.52
C TYR A 155 0.48 -1.75 8.43
N GLY A 156 -0.46 -2.03 9.33
CA GLY A 156 -0.39 -3.13 10.28
C GLY A 156 -0.38 -4.51 9.60
N VAL A 157 -1.18 -4.70 8.55
CA VAL A 157 -1.17 -5.94 7.74
C VAL A 157 0.17 -6.10 7.03
N LEU A 158 0.69 -5.06 6.39
CA LEU A 158 2.01 -5.10 5.76
C LEU A 158 3.12 -5.41 6.76
N LEU A 159 3.05 -4.79 7.95
CA LEU A 159 3.96 -5.06 9.06
C LEU A 159 3.90 -6.54 9.46
N LEU A 160 2.71 -7.06 9.73
CA LEU A 160 2.48 -8.45 10.16
C LEU A 160 2.94 -9.47 9.12
N VAL A 161 2.61 -9.26 7.84
CA VAL A 161 3.04 -10.11 6.73
C VAL A 161 4.57 -10.10 6.61
N SER A 162 5.20 -8.94 6.74
CA SER A 162 6.65 -8.81 6.68
C SER A 162 7.33 -9.60 7.82
N TYR A 163 6.79 -9.52 9.03
CA TYR A 163 7.27 -10.34 10.16
C TYR A 163 7.02 -11.83 9.97
N ALA A 164 5.85 -12.22 9.44
CA ALA A 164 5.55 -13.62 9.17
C ALA A 164 6.55 -14.22 8.16
N ILE A 165 6.83 -13.50 7.06
CA ILE A 165 7.82 -13.90 6.06
C ILE A 165 9.21 -14.02 6.71
N ALA A 166 9.63 -13.01 7.50
CA ALA A 166 10.91 -13.05 8.18
C ALA A 166 11.03 -14.24 9.16
N TYR A 167 9.96 -14.55 9.90
CA TYR A 167 9.88 -15.68 10.80
C TYR A 167 10.03 -17.02 10.06
N TYR A 168 9.27 -17.24 8.97
CA TYR A 168 9.37 -18.46 8.18
C TYR A 168 10.74 -18.65 7.52
N ARG A 169 11.36 -17.55 7.04
CA ARG A 169 12.72 -17.61 6.48
C ARG A 169 13.75 -18.07 7.53
N ARG A 170 13.66 -17.56 8.76
CA ARG A 170 14.55 -17.95 9.84
C ARG A 170 14.33 -19.40 10.27
N ALA A 171 13.08 -19.82 10.44
CA ALA A 171 12.73 -21.19 10.81
C ALA A 171 13.25 -22.22 9.78
N ARG A 172 13.29 -21.86 8.49
CA ARG A 172 13.82 -22.73 7.43
C ARG A 172 15.36 -22.78 7.37
N GLN A 173 16.05 -21.80 7.94
CA GLN A 173 17.52 -21.78 8.02
C GLN A 173 18.06 -22.53 9.24
N GLU A 174 17.22 -22.72 10.26
CA GLU A 174 17.54 -23.47 11.48
C GLU A 174 17.25 -24.99 11.33
N GLN A 175 16.71 -25.43 10.18
CA GLN A 175 16.50 -26.83 9.78
C GLN A 175 17.59 -27.29 8.80
#